data_AF-A0A6A2Y6Y2-F1
#
_entry.id   AF-A0A6A2Y6Y2-F1
#
_cell.length_a   1.000
_cell.length_b   1.000
_cell.length_c   1.000
_cell.angle_alpha   90.00
_cell.angle_beta   90.00
_cell.angle_gamma   90.00
#
_symmetry.space_group_name_H-M   'P 1'
#
loop_
_entity.id
_entity.type
_entity.pdbx_description
1 polymer ?
#
loop_
_entity_poly.entity_id
_entity_poly.type
_entity_poly.pdbx_seq_one_letter_code
_entity_poly.pdbx_strand_id
1 'polypeptide(L)'
;MVFRWSKDDGMDGVAVGVAVAACAVAALVVGRRVRSRKRWKRVVGVLKELEESCETTVGRLRQVVDAMAVEMHAGLASEGGSKLKMLLTFVDNLPSG
;
A
#
# COMPACT_ATOMS: atom_id res chain seq x y z
N MET A 1 34.18 7.23 28.90
CA MET A 1 33.45 6.89 30.13
C MET A 1 33.61 5.40 30.38
N VAL A 2 34.71 5.02 31.03
CA VAL A 2 34.96 3.66 31.52
C VAL A 2 34.33 3.60 32.90
N PHE A 3 33.17 2.97 33.01
CA PHE A 3 32.50 2.79 34.30
C PHE A 3 33.31 1.81 35.14
N ARG A 4 33.94 2.38 36.16
CA ARG A 4 34.70 1.72 37.20
C ARG A 4 33.78 0.78 37.98
N TRP A 5 33.89 -0.53 37.73
CA TRP A 5 33.17 -1.55 38.50
C TRP A 5 33.97 -1.86 39.76
N SER A 6 33.40 -1.44 40.88
CA SER A 6 33.87 -1.71 42.24
C SER A 6 33.57 -3.15 42.61
N LYS A 7 34.58 -3.75 43.21
CA LYS A 7 34.65 -5.04 43.88
C LYS A 7 33.71 -5.06 45.10
N ASP A 8 32.89 -6.09 45.22
CA ASP A 8 32.40 -6.66 46.49
C ASP A 8 31.98 -8.13 46.22
N ASP A 9 32.29 -9.00 47.18
CA ASP A 9 32.34 -10.46 47.07
C ASP A 9 31.20 -11.09 47.92
N GLY A 10 30.31 -11.89 47.33
CA GLY A 10 29.60 -12.98 48.04
C GLY A 10 28.10 -13.20 47.75
N MET A 11 27.38 -12.20 47.21
CA MET A 11 25.93 -12.27 46.92
C MET A 11 25.57 -11.82 45.49
N ASP A 12 26.59 -11.53 44.67
CA ASP A 12 26.50 -10.75 43.45
C ASP A 12 26.19 -11.58 42.19
N GLY A 13 26.36 -12.90 42.26
CA GLY A 13 26.14 -13.79 41.11
C GLY A 13 24.68 -13.86 40.65
N VAL A 14 23.72 -13.85 41.57
CA VAL A 14 22.28 -13.95 41.24
C VAL A 14 21.77 -12.64 40.62
N ALA A 15 22.18 -11.49 41.17
CA ALA A 15 21.78 -10.18 40.66
C ALA A 15 22.33 -9.96 39.23
N VAL A 16 23.59 -10.33 38.97
CA VAL A 16 24.19 -10.25 37.63
C VAL A 16 23.48 -11.21 36.66
N GLY A 17 23.15 -12.43 37.09
CA GLY A 17 22.42 -13.39 36.26
C GLY A 17 21.04 -12.90 35.82
N VAL A 18 20.25 -12.33 36.73
CA VAL A 18 18.91 -11.80 36.44
C VAL A 18 18.98 -10.61 35.48
N ALA A 19 19.94 -9.71 35.68
CA ALA A 19 20.14 -8.55 34.80
C ALA A 19 20.45 -8.98 33.36
N VAL A 20 21.36 -9.95 33.18
CA VAL A 20 21.71 -10.47 31.85
C VAL A 20 20.52 -11.15 31.18
N ALA A 21 19.75 -11.95 31.93
CA ALA A 21 18.54 -12.58 31.41
C ALA A 21 17.49 -11.55 30.98
N ALA A 22 17.25 -10.51 31.79
CA ALA A 22 16.32 -9.43 31.46
C ALA A 22 16.77 -8.65 30.21
N CYS A 23 18.06 -8.33 30.09
CA CYS A 23 18.62 -7.68 28.90
C CYS A 23 18.47 -8.56 27.65
N ALA A 24 18.70 -9.87 27.75
CA ALA A 24 18.52 -10.80 26.64
C ALA A 24 17.05 -10.86 26.18
N VAL A 25 16.10 -10.96 27.12
CA VAL A 25 14.66 -10.93 26.82
C VAL A 25 14.26 -9.61 26.17
N ALA A 26 14.72 -8.47 26.71
CA ALA A 26 14.45 -7.15 26.13
C ALA A 26 15.00 -7.05 24.70
N ALA A 27 16.23 -7.50 24.45
CA ALA A 27 16.83 -7.52 23.13
C ALA A 27 16.03 -8.39 22.15
N LEU A 28 15.55 -9.56 22.57
CA LEU A 28 14.70 -10.42 21.75
C LEU A 28 13.35 -9.78 21.42
N VAL A 29 12.70 -9.14 22.39
CA VAL A 29 11.41 -8.46 22.21
C VAL A 29 11.57 -7.27 21.25
N VAL A 30 12.62 -6.46 21.44
CA VAL A 30 12.93 -5.33 20.54
C VAL A 30 13.27 -5.84 19.14
N GLY A 31 14.09 -6.90 19.01
CA GLY A 31 14.42 -7.52 17.73
C GLY A 31 13.18 -8.01 16.98
N ARG A 32 12.25 -8.69 17.69
CA ARG A 32 10.96 -9.09 17.13
C ARG A 32 10.13 -7.88 16.68
N ARG A 33 10.02 -6.84 17.51
CA ARG A 33 9.27 -5.61 17.18
C ARG A 33 9.85 -4.88 15.97
N VAL A 34 11.18 -4.77 15.87
CA VAL A 34 11.87 -4.15 14.74
C VAL A 34 11.63 -4.96 13.46
N ARG A 35 11.69 -6.30 13.54
CA ARG A 35 11.42 -7.16 12.38
C ARG A 35 9.97 -7.04 11.90
N SER A 36 9.00 -7.00 12.81
CA SER A 36 7.60 -6.76 12.47
C SER A 36 7.37 -5.37 11.87
N ARG A 37 7.99 -4.32 12.44
CA ARG A 37 7.94 -2.96 11.87
C ARG A 37 8.57 -2.89 10.47
N LYS A 38 9.67 -3.60 10.21
CA LYS A 38 10.28 -3.67 8.87
C LYS A 38 9.34 -4.30 7.84
N ARG A 39 8.62 -5.38 8.21
CA ARG A 39 7.60 -5.99 7.34
C ARG A 39 6.44 -5.03 7.11
N TRP A 40 5.95 -4.38 8.16
CA TRP A 40 4.87 -3.40 8.07
C TRP A 40 5.23 -2.21 7.16
N LYS A 41 6.46 -1.69 7.25
CA LYS A 41 6.94 -0.62 6.37
C LYS A 41 6.88 -1.01 4.89
N ARG A 42 7.20 -2.26 4.54
CA ARG A 42 7.08 -2.74 3.15
C ARG A 42 5.63 -2.79 2.70
N VAL A 43 4.73 -3.32 3.54
CA VAL A 43 3.29 -3.39 3.22
C VAL A 43 2.70 -1.99 3.04
N VAL A 44 3.03 -1.05 3.92
CA VAL A 44 2.59 0.35 3.80
C VAL A 44 3.14 1.00 2.53
N GLY A 45 4.37 0.67 2.11
CA GLY A 45 4.93 1.15 0.84
C GLY A 45 4.11 0.69 -0.37
N VAL A 46 3.80 -0.61 -0.44
CA VAL A 46 2.97 -1.18 -1.53
C VAL A 46 1.54 -0.62 -1.50
N LEU A 47 0.95 -0.44 -0.32
CA LEU A 47 -0.39 0.12 -0.19
C LEU A 47 -0.44 1.56 -0.70
N LYS A 48 0.59 2.36 -0.41
CA LYS A 48 0.70 3.73 -0.90
C LYS A 48 0.84 3.79 -2.42
N GLU A 49 1.68 2.94 -3.00
CA GLU A 49 1.82 2.84 -4.46
C GLU A 49 0.51 2.41 -5.14
N LEU A 50 -0.25 1.50 -4.50
CA LEU A 50 -1.58 1.12 -4.95
C LEU A 50 -2.57 2.27 -4.84
N GLU A 51 -2.59 3.00 -3.73
CA GLU A 51 -3.45 4.16 -3.51
C GLU A 51 -3.20 5.23 -4.58
N GLU A 52 -1.94 5.57 -4.85
CA GLU A 52 -1.53 6.49 -5.91
C GLU A 52 -1.92 5.98 -7.31
N SER A 53 -1.74 4.68 -7.58
CA SER A 53 -2.08 4.08 -8.87
C SER A 53 -3.59 4.01 -9.12
N CYS A 54 -4.38 3.78 -8.07
CA CYS A 54 -5.83 3.76 -8.08
C CYS A 54 -6.44 5.16 -7.95
N GLU A 55 -5.63 6.19 -7.67
CA GLU A 55 -6.11 7.56 -7.57
C GLU A 55 -6.68 8.02 -8.92
N THR A 56 -7.99 8.14 -8.95
CA THR A 56 -8.78 8.61 -10.08
C THR A 56 -8.88 10.13 -10.04
N THR A 57 -7.74 10.81 -10.13
CA THR A 57 -7.71 12.27 -10.20
C THR A 57 -8.56 12.77 -11.37
N VAL A 58 -9.17 13.95 -11.22
CA VAL A 58 -10.05 14.54 -12.24
C VAL A 58 -9.36 14.64 -13.62
N GLY A 59 -8.04 14.84 -13.64
CA GLY A 59 -7.25 14.84 -14.88
C GLY A 59 -7.21 13.49 -15.59
N ARG A 60 -7.01 12.38 -14.86
CA ARG A 60 -7.06 11.02 -15.43
C ARG A 60 -8.46 10.66 -15.91
N LEU A 61 -9.49 11.08 -15.17
CA LEU A 61 -10.88 10.88 -15.60
C LEU A 61 -11.17 11.61 -16.91
N ARG A 62 -10.73 12.86 -17.04
CA ARG A 62 -10.87 13.61 -18.31
C ARG A 62 -10.20 12.88 -19.47
N GLN A 63 -8.97 12.39 -19.29
CA GLN A 63 -8.28 11.62 -20.33
C GLN A 63 -9.05 10.35 -20.74
N VAL A 64 -9.65 9.64 -19.78
CA VAL A 64 -10.47 8.45 -20.06
C VAL A 64 -11.75 8.82 -20.82
N VAL A 65 -12.42 9.90 -20.41
CA VAL A 65 -13.64 10.39 -21.07
C VAL A 65 -13.34 10.88 -22.48
N ASP A 66 -12.24 11.62 -22.68
CA ASP A 66 -11.80 12.10 -23.99
C ASP A 66 -11.48 10.92 -24.92
N ALA A 67 -10.75 9.91 -24.43
CA ALA A 67 -10.49 8.68 -25.18
C ALA A 67 -11.80 7.93 -25.53
N MET A 68 -12.75 7.86 -24.60
CA MET A 68 -14.05 7.24 -24.83
C MET A 68 -14.85 7.98 -25.91
N ALA A 69 -14.83 9.31 -25.91
CA ALA A 69 -15.49 10.12 -26.93
C ALA A 69 -14.89 9.86 -28.32
N VAL A 70 -13.56 9.78 -28.43
CA VAL A 70 -12.86 9.43 -29.69
C VAL A 70 -13.26 8.04 -30.19
N GLU A 71 -13.25 7.04 -29.31
CA GLU A 71 -13.66 5.68 -29.67
C GLU A 71 -15.15 5.61 -30.08
N MET A 72 -16.01 6.41 -29.45
CA MET A 72 -17.43 6.49 -29.79
C MET A 72 -17.62 7.12 -31.18
N HIS A 73 -16.91 8.20 -31.49
CA HIS A 73 -16.93 8.83 -32.81
C HIS A 73 -16.42 7.87 -33.90
N ALA A 74 -15.35 7.13 -33.63
CA ALA A 74 -14.82 6.13 -34.55
C ALA A 74 -15.79 4.96 -34.78
N GLY A 75 -16.50 4.51 -33.73
CA GLY A 75 -17.51 3.45 -33.82
C GLY A 75 -18.78 3.86 -34.58
N LEU A 76 -19.16 5.14 -34.53
CA LEU A 76 -20.28 5.69 -35.30
C LEU A 76 -19.91 5.97 -36.78
N ALA A 77 -18.65 6.30 -37.06
CA ALA A 77 -18.19 6.62 -38.41
C ALA A 77 -18.09 5.38 -39.31
N SER A 78 -17.79 4.21 -38.74
CA SER A 78 -17.71 2.95 -39.48
C SER A 78 -17.97 1.76 -38.56
N GLU A 79 -18.78 0.82 -39.03
CA GLU A 79 -19.00 -0.45 -38.34
C GLU A 79 -17.66 -1.23 -38.28
N GLY A 80 -17.20 -1.52 -37.06
CA GLY A 80 -15.87 -2.12 -36.81
C GLY A 80 -14.69 -1.14 -36.76
N GLY A 81 -14.90 0.18 -36.82
CA GLY A 81 -13.84 1.21 -36.74
C GLY A 81 -13.31 1.50 -35.33
N SER A 82 -13.88 0.87 -34.30
CA SER A 82 -13.58 1.09 -32.88
C SER A 82 -13.87 -0.17 -32.07
N LYS A 83 -13.30 -0.29 -30.87
CA LYS A 83 -13.64 -1.39 -29.95
C LYS A 83 -15.07 -1.27 -29.42
N LEU A 84 -15.67 -0.08 -29.50
CA LEU A 84 -17.08 0.16 -29.21
C LEU A 84 -17.92 -0.04 -30.47
N LYS A 85 -18.76 -1.09 -30.47
CA LYS A 85 -19.55 -1.51 -31.64
C LYS A 85 -20.67 -0.54 -32.04
N MET A 86 -20.98 0.45 -31.21
CA MET A 86 -21.98 1.51 -31.46
C MET A 86 -23.18 1.05 -32.31
N LEU A 87 -23.80 -0.06 -31.88
CA LEU A 87 -24.86 -0.72 -32.63
C LEU A 87 -26.14 0.13 -32.61
N LEU A 88 -26.78 0.27 -33.76
CA LEU A 88 -28.10 0.87 -33.86
C LEU A 88 -29.13 -0.02 -33.15
N THR A 89 -29.84 0.55 -32.18
CA THR A 89 -30.89 -0.16 -31.42
C THR A 89 -32.25 -0.15 -32.13
N PHE A 90 -32.37 0.59 -33.25
CA PHE A 90 -33.64 0.81 -33.98
C PHE A 90 -34.77 1.35 -33.10
N VAL A 91 -34.42 2.06 -32.02
CA VAL A 91 -35.36 2.76 -31.15
C VAL A 91 -35.24 4.25 -31.45
N ASP A 92 -36.18 4.76 -32.25
CA ASP A 92 -36.19 6.19 -32.63
C ASP A 92 -37.00 7.04 -31.65
N ASN A 93 -37.96 6.44 -30.94
CA ASN A 93 -38.82 7.13 -29.98
C ASN A 93 -38.67 6.52 -28.59
N LEU A 94 -38.11 7.30 -27.66
CA LEU A 94 -38.10 6.94 -26.24
C LEU A 94 -39.46 7.25 -25.61
N PRO A 95 -39.92 6.46 -24.62
CA PRO A 95 -41.17 6.72 -23.91
C PRO A 95 -41.11 8.06 -23.19
N SER A 96 -42.14 8.90 -23.35
CA SER A 96 -42.25 10.24 -22.75
C SER A 96 -42.77 10.25 -21.30
N GLY A 97 -43.14 9.08 -20.77
CA GLY A 97 -44.07 8.98 -19.65
C GLY A 97 -45.52 9.05 -20.12
#